data_AF-A0A1M6JZ93-F1
#
_entry.id   AF-A0A1M6JZ93-F1
#
_cell.length_a   1.000
_cell.length_b   1.000
_cell.length_c   1.000
_cell.angle_alpha   90.00
_cell.angle_beta   90.00
_cell.angle_gamma   90.00
#
_symmetry.space_group_name_H-M   'P 1'
#
loop_
_entity.id
_entity.type
_entity.pdbx_description
1 polymer ?
#
loop_
_entity_poly.entity_id
_entity_poly.type
_entity_poly.pdbx_seq_one_letter_code
_entity_poly.pdbx_strand_id
1 'polypeptide(L)'
;MWKLTIIANSFLMLLFWVFAALLAEPAYNHFVQYADADLPQLPALTQYVLTARPLSLLLPALWAMGSVSLLVRLREKEPGQRREWVQLHSSVTLIVGLLLLILSLTAGILPFLNIGTPL
;
A
#
# COMPACT_ATOMS: atom_id res chain seq x y z
N MET A 1 13.31 -12.00 -20.65
CA MET A 1 11.99 -11.53 -20.15
C MET A 1 12.03 -11.09 -18.68
N TRP A 2 12.84 -11.70 -17.81
CA TRP A 2 12.88 -11.39 -16.37
C TRP A 2 13.07 -9.91 -15.98
N LYS A 3 13.84 -9.12 -16.75
CA LYS A 3 14.01 -7.68 -16.49
C LYS A 3 12.68 -6.92 -16.60
N LEU A 4 11.88 -7.24 -17.62
CA LEU A 4 10.55 -6.65 -17.83
C LEU A 4 9.61 -7.02 -16.69
N THR A 5 9.70 -8.24 -16.16
CA THR A 5 8.90 -8.67 -14.99
C THR A 5 9.22 -7.83 -13.75
N ILE A 6 10.50 -7.57 -13.46
CA ILE A 6 10.88 -6.73 -12.31
C ILE A 6 10.34 -5.30 -12.51
N ILE A 7 10.50 -4.73 -13.71
CA ILE A 7 9.98 -3.39 -14.03
C ILE A 7 8.45 -3.34 -13.88
N ALA A 8 7.75 -4.34 -14.41
CA ALA A 8 6.29 -4.46 -14.29
C ALA A 8 5.85 -4.55 -12.82
N ASN A 9 6.58 -5.29 -11.98
CA ASN A 9 6.29 -5.36 -10.54
C ASN A 9 6.49 -4.01 -9.84
N SER A 10 7.48 -3.20 -10.24
CA SER A 10 7.65 -1.85 -9.68
C SER A 10 6.45 -0.95 -10.03
N PHE A 11 5.97 -1.03 -11.28
CA PHE A 11 4.73 -0.33 -11.68
C PHE A 11 3.50 -0.87 -10.96
N LEU A 12 3.40 -2.18 -10.76
CA LEU A 12 2.33 -2.81 -10.00
C LEU A 12 2.28 -2.30 -8.55
N MET A 13 3.44 -2.18 -7.89
CA MET A 13 3.53 -1.60 -6.54
C MET A 13 3.08 -0.14 -6.52
N LEU A 14 3.46 0.64 -7.53
CA LEU A 14 2.99 2.03 -7.67
C LEU A 14 1.46 2.07 -7.82
N LEU A 15 0.87 1.18 -8.61
CA LEU A 15 -0.59 1.08 -8.76
C LEU A 15 -1.27 0.69 -7.46
N PHE A 16 -0.74 -0.30 -6.73
CA PHE A 16 -1.25 -0.66 -5.41
C PHE A 16 -1.24 0.53 -4.46
N TRP A 17 -0.16 1.32 -4.47
CA TRP A 17 -0.07 2.54 -3.68
C TRP A 17 -1.12 3.59 -4.08
N VAL A 18 -1.28 3.86 -5.39
CA VAL A 18 -2.31 4.81 -5.86
C VAL A 18 -3.70 4.38 -5.41
N PHE A 19 -4.06 3.10 -5.61
CA PHE A 19 -5.35 2.58 -5.18
C PHE A 19 -5.54 2.64 -3.67
N ALA A 20 -4.51 2.29 -2.89
CA ALA A 20 -4.56 2.41 -1.44
C ALA A 20 -4.80 3.87 -0.99
N ALA A 21 -4.11 4.82 -1.61
CA ALA A 21 -4.26 6.25 -1.31
C ALA A 21 -5.68 6.75 -1.62
N LEU A 22 -6.27 6.31 -2.74
CA LEU A 22 -7.65 6.63 -3.13
C LEU A 22 -8.68 5.99 -2.18
N LEU A 23 -8.45 4.74 -1.75
CA LEU A 23 -9.37 4.03 -0.84
C LEU A 23 -9.40 4.63 0.57
N ALA A 24 -8.30 5.24 1.01
CA ALA A 24 -8.23 5.95 2.29
C ALA A 24 -8.76 7.39 2.20
N GLU A 25 -9.01 7.93 1.01
CA GLU A 25 -9.44 9.31 0.80
C GLU A 25 -10.85 9.62 1.35
N PRO A 26 -11.85 8.73 1.26
CA PRO A 26 -13.16 8.94 1.89
C PRO A 26 -13.08 9.18 3.40
N ALA A 27 -12.08 8.62 4.10
CA ALA A 27 -11.86 8.88 5.53
C ALA A 27 -11.33 10.30 5.81
N TYR A 28 -10.81 10.99 4.79
CA TYR A 28 -10.36 12.38 4.86
C TYR A 28 -11.49 13.38 4.56
N ASN A 29 -12.70 12.88 4.24
CA ASN A 29 -13.78 13.73 3.81
C ASN A 29 -14.42 14.46 5.01
N HIS A 30 -14.09 15.74 5.18
CA HIS A 30 -14.67 16.65 6.18
C HIS A 30 -16.20 16.80 6.09
N PHE A 31 -16.86 16.31 5.04
CA PHE A 31 -18.33 16.33 4.94
C PHE A 31 -19.01 15.25 5.80
N VAL A 32 -18.26 14.28 6.33
CA VAL A 32 -18.68 13.42 7.43
C VAL A 32 -18.06 13.97 8.73
N GLN A 33 -18.25 15.28 8.96
CA GLN A 33 -18.05 15.84 10.29
C GLN A 33 -19.09 15.17 11.20
N TYR A 34 -18.60 14.19 11.93
CA TYR A 34 -19.25 13.53 13.06
C TYR A 34 -20.11 14.53 13.82
N ALA A 35 -21.42 14.38 13.65
CA ALA A 35 -22.36 15.48 13.79
C ALA A 35 -22.46 16.08 15.21
N ASP A 36 -21.91 15.43 16.25
CA ASP A 36 -22.29 15.75 17.62
C ASP A 36 -21.17 15.70 18.69
N ALA A 37 -19.88 15.76 18.34
CA ALA A 37 -18.85 15.84 19.39
C ALA A 37 -17.62 16.65 18.97
N ASP A 38 -17.14 17.49 19.90
CA ASP A 38 -15.80 18.06 19.87
C ASP A 38 -14.79 16.92 19.65
N LEU A 39 -14.27 16.80 18.41
CA LEU A 39 -13.27 15.82 17.98
C LEU A 39 -13.66 14.34 18.20
N PRO A 40 -14.46 13.76 17.30
CA PRO A 40 -14.64 12.32 17.16
C PRO A 40 -13.30 11.57 17.15
N GLN A 41 -13.12 10.66 18.11
CA GLN A 41 -12.00 9.73 18.11
C GLN A 41 -12.17 8.76 16.93
N LEU A 42 -11.49 9.06 15.81
CA LEU A 42 -11.33 8.12 14.71
C LEU A 42 -10.82 6.76 15.22
N PRO A 43 -11.26 5.62 14.67
CA PRO A 43 -10.68 4.32 14.98
C PRO A 43 -9.16 4.35 14.84
N ALA A 44 -8.44 3.73 15.78
CA ALA A 44 -6.97 3.80 15.86
C ALA A 44 -6.30 3.40 14.53
N LEU A 45 -6.85 2.40 13.82
CA LEU A 45 -6.36 1.98 12.52
C LEU A 45 -6.51 3.09 11.45
N THR A 46 -7.65 3.77 11.41
CA THR A 46 -7.86 4.89 10.49
C THR A 46 -6.93 6.06 10.80
N GLN A 47 -6.76 6.42 12.08
CA GLN A 47 -5.81 7.47 12.47
C GLN A 47 -4.38 7.12 12.05
N TYR A 48 -3.97 5.87 12.25
CA TYR A 48 -2.64 5.41 11.87
C TYR A 48 -2.42 5.50 10.36
N VAL A 49 -3.37 5.02 9.55
CA VAL A 49 -3.25 5.09 8.08
C VAL A 49 -3.23 6.53 7.58
N LEU A 50 -4.05 7.41 8.17
CA LEU A 50 -4.07 8.83 7.80
C LEU A 50 -2.79 9.57 8.20
N THR A 51 -2.23 9.30 9.37
CA THR A 51 -0.94 9.90 9.80
C THR A 51 0.25 9.37 9.03
N ALA A 52 0.21 8.10 8.58
CA ALA A 52 1.24 7.50 7.73
C ALA A 52 1.13 7.91 6.25
N ARG A 53 0.00 8.51 5.81
CA ARG A 53 -0.23 8.94 4.42
C ARG A 53 0.89 9.80 3.81
N PRO A 54 1.44 10.85 4.45
CA PRO A 54 2.56 11.61 3.89
C PRO A 54 3.83 10.75 3.68
N LEU A 55 4.02 9.72 4.51
CA LEU A 55 5.14 8.77 4.39
C LEU A 55 4.84 7.63 3.41
N SER A 56 3.61 7.50 2.90
CA SER A 56 3.20 6.38 2.07
C SER A 56 3.94 6.32 0.71
N LEU A 57 4.41 7.47 0.19
CA LEU A 57 5.25 7.55 -1.00
C LEU A 57 6.64 6.90 -0.82
N LEU A 58 7.10 6.73 0.42
CA LEU A 58 8.36 6.05 0.69
C LEU A 58 8.30 4.59 0.25
N LEU A 59 7.16 3.93 0.37
CA LEU A 59 7.02 2.52 0.03
C LEU A 59 7.30 2.24 -1.46
N PRO A 60 6.62 2.86 -2.45
CA PRO A 60 6.92 2.65 -3.86
C PRO A 60 8.34 3.13 -4.23
N ALA A 61 8.84 4.19 -3.61
CA ALA A 61 10.21 4.66 -3.84
C ALA A 61 11.27 3.63 -3.38
N LEU A 62 11.14 3.12 -2.16
CA LEU A 62 12.00 2.05 -1.64
C LEU A 62 11.87 0.77 -2.48
N TRP A 63 10.66 0.45 -2.95
CA TRP A 63 10.44 -0.69 -3.85
C TRP A 63 11.17 -0.54 -5.18
N ALA A 64 11.14 0.65 -5.78
CA ALA A 64 11.87 0.96 -7.00
C ALA A 64 13.39 0.83 -6.78
N MET A 65 13.92 1.38 -5.68
CA MET A 65 15.34 1.22 -5.32
C MET A 65 15.73 -0.25 -5.11
N GLY A 66 14.89 -1.03 -4.43
CA GLY A 66 15.06 -2.47 -4.24
C GLY A 66 15.04 -3.23 -5.58
N SER A 67 14.13 -2.86 -6.47
CA SER A 67 14.00 -3.45 -7.81
C SER A 67 15.25 -3.19 -8.68
N VAL A 68 15.79 -1.97 -8.64
CA VAL A 68 17.05 -1.61 -9.32
C VAL A 68 18.22 -2.40 -8.73
N SER A 69 18.31 -2.47 -7.40
CA SER A 69 19.35 -3.24 -6.72
C SER A 69 19.30 -4.72 -7.09
N LEU A 70 18.09 -5.29 -7.20
CA LEU A 70 17.86 -6.67 -7.64
C LEU A 70 18.29 -6.86 -9.10
N LEU A 71 17.95 -5.93 -10.01
CA LEU A 71 18.36 -5.98 -11.42
C LEU A 71 19.88 -6.05 -11.59
N VAL A 72 20.62 -5.25 -10.80
CA VAL A 72 22.09 -5.24 -10.82
C VAL A 72 22.64 -6.57 -10.30
N ARG A 73 22.18 -7.03 -9.14
CA ARG A 73 22.67 -8.29 -8.52
C ARG A 73 22.37 -9.53 -9.34
N LEU A 74 21.26 -9.56 -10.07
CA LEU A 74 20.85 -10.72 -10.86
C LEU A 74 21.56 -10.82 -12.22
N ARG A 75 22.29 -9.80 -12.68
CA ARG A 75 22.99 -9.85 -13.97
C ARG A 75 23.99 -11.01 -14.07
N GLU A 76 24.69 -11.29 -12.98
CA GLU A 76 25.79 -12.26 -12.93
C GLU A 76 25.34 -13.65 -12.48
N LYS A 77 24.06 -13.82 -12.15
CA LYS A 77 23.52 -15.07 -11.61
C LYS A 77 23.11 -16.04 -12.73
N GLU A 78 23.16 -17.33 -12.42
CA GLU A 78 22.71 -18.37 -13.34
C GLU A 78 21.21 -18.24 -13.66
N PRO A 79 20.75 -18.74 -14.83
CA PRO A 79 19.34 -18.64 -15.24
C PRO A 79 18.34 -19.19 -14.21
N GLY A 80 18.68 -20.31 -13.55
CA GLY A 80 17.82 -20.93 -12.52
C GLY A 80 17.62 -20.02 -11.32
N GLN A 81 18.72 -19.57 -10.71
CA GLN A 81 18.69 -18.64 -9.57
C GLN A 81 17.97 -17.33 -9.93
N ARG A 82 18.19 -16.79 -11.14
CA ARG A 82 17.48 -15.58 -11.60
C ARG A 82 15.95 -15.76 -11.56
N ARG A 83 15.46 -16.91 -12.01
CA ARG A 83 14.02 -17.19 -12.05
C ARG A 83 13.42 -17.24 -10.65
N GLU A 84 14.08 -17.90 -9.71
CA GLU A 84 13.63 -18.00 -8.31
C GLU A 84 13.54 -16.62 -7.65
N TRP A 85 14.58 -15.79 -7.79
CA TRP A 85 14.59 -14.44 -7.22
C TRP A 85 13.53 -13.51 -7.85
N VAL A 86 13.31 -13.62 -9.16
CA VAL A 86 12.26 -12.85 -9.85
C VAL A 86 10.87 -13.31 -9.39
N GLN A 87 10.66 -14.62 -9.23
CA GLN A 87 9.40 -15.16 -8.71
C GLN A 87 9.15 -14.71 -7.27
N LEU A 88 10.16 -14.77 -6.41
CA LEU A 88 10.08 -14.27 -5.05
C LEU A 88 9.72 -12.77 -5.04
N HIS A 89 10.42 -11.96 -5.83
CA HIS A 89 10.12 -10.52 -5.96
C HIS A 89 8.67 -10.27 -6.39
N SER A 90 8.15 -11.04 -7.34
CA SER A 90 6.73 -10.97 -7.76
C SER A 90 5.77 -11.34 -6.62
N SER A 91 6.01 -12.46 -5.94
CA SER A 91 5.15 -12.89 -4.83
C SER A 91 5.14 -11.87 -3.70
N VAL A 92 6.30 -11.34 -3.31
CA VAL A 92 6.41 -10.32 -2.27
C VAL A 92 5.71 -9.03 -2.71
N THR A 93 5.87 -8.60 -3.97
CA THR A 93 5.16 -7.42 -4.51
C THR A 93 3.66 -7.56 -4.37
N LEU A 94 3.10 -8.73 -4.72
CA LEU A 94 1.68 -9.02 -4.60
C LEU A 94 1.21 -9.03 -3.14
N ILE A 95 1.93 -9.72 -2.25
CA ILE A 95 1.57 -9.81 -0.84
C ILE A 95 1.57 -8.42 -0.20
N VAL A 96 2.64 -7.64 -0.38
CA VAL A 96 2.76 -6.29 0.18
C VAL A 96 1.70 -5.37 -0.40
N GLY A 97 1.46 -5.42 -1.72
CA GLY A 97 0.42 -4.63 -2.38
C GLY A 97 -0.99 -4.94 -1.89
N LEU A 98 -1.33 -6.23 -1.74
CA LEU A 98 -2.63 -6.66 -1.23
C LEU A 98 -2.83 -6.24 0.23
N LEU A 99 -1.80 -6.39 1.08
CA LEU A 99 -1.86 -5.94 2.47
C LEU A 99 -2.11 -4.44 2.55
N LEU A 100 -1.43 -3.64 1.72
CA LEU A 100 -1.62 -2.20 1.64
C LEU A 100 -3.07 -1.84 1.27
N LEU A 101 -3.64 -2.52 0.27
CA LEU A 101 -5.03 -2.32 -0.13
C LEU A 101 -6.01 -2.70 0.97
N ILE A 102 -5.86 -3.86 1.60
CA ILE A 102 -6.76 -4.33 2.66
C ILE A 102 -6.74 -3.36 3.84
N LEU A 103 -5.54 -2.93 4.27
CA LEU A 103 -5.40 -1.96 5.36
C LEU A 103 -6.05 -0.63 5.02
N SER A 104 -5.82 -0.11 3.81
CA SER A 104 -6.36 1.19 3.39
C SER A 104 -7.87 1.15 3.17
N LEU A 105 -8.40 0.05 2.62
CA LEU A 105 -9.82 -0.19 2.49
C LEU A 105 -10.49 -0.26 3.87
N THR A 106 -9.91 -1.03 4.80
CA THR A 106 -10.44 -1.16 6.17
C THR A 106 -10.41 0.20 6.87
N ALA A 107 -9.29 0.93 6.79
CA ALA A 107 -9.17 2.28 7.34
C ALA A 107 -10.17 3.27 6.73
N GLY A 108 -10.48 3.12 5.43
CA GLY A 108 -11.49 3.91 4.73
C GLY A 108 -12.92 3.61 5.19
N ILE A 109 -13.26 2.34 5.43
CA ILE A 109 -14.62 1.89 5.78
C ILE A 109 -14.95 2.06 7.27
N LEU A 110 -13.98 1.81 8.17
CA LEU A 110 -14.22 1.80 9.62
C LEU A 110 -14.91 3.07 10.18
N PRO A 111 -14.57 4.29 9.73
CA PRO A 111 -15.27 5.50 10.16
C PRO A 111 -16.77 5.46 9.90
N PHE A 112 -17.21 4.86 8.79
CA PHE A 112 -18.61 4.76 8.40
C PHE A 112 -19.38 3.73 9.23
N LEU A 113 -18.71 2.66 9.70
CA LEU A 113 -19.33 1.65 10.56
C LEU A 113 -19.57 2.14 12.00
N ASN A 114 -18.83 3.16 12.43
CA ASN A 114 -19.00 3.77 13.75
C ASN A 114 -20.17 4.78 13.79
N ILE A 115 -20.67 5.20 12.62
CA ILE A 115 -21.83 6.10 12.51
C ILE A 115 -23.09 5.22 12.58
N GLY A 116 -23.66 5.09 13.78
CA GLY A 116 -24.93 4.38 13.98
C GLY A 116 -24.97 3.41 15.17
N THR A 117 -23.87 3.23 15.90
CA THR A 117 -23.89 2.53 17.20
C THR A 117 -24.25 3.52 18.31
N PRO A 118 -25.47 3.48 18.88
CA PRO A 118 -25.77 4.25 20.09
C PRO A 118 -24.89 3.73 21.23
N LEU A 119 -24.25 4.65 21.95
CA LEU A 119 -23.57 4.38 23.23
C LEU A 119 -24.59 4.08 24.34
#